data_AF-A0A8D8CC01-F1
#
_entry.id   AF-A0A8D8CC01-F1
#
_cell.length_a   1.000
_cell.length_b   1.000
_cell.length_c   1.000
_cell.angle_alpha   90.00
_cell.angle_beta   90.00
_cell.angle_gamma   90.00
#
_symmetry.space_group_name_H-M   'P 1'
#
loop_
_entity.id
_entity.type
_entity.pdbx_description
1 polymer ?
#
loop_
_entity_poly.entity_id
_entity_poly.type
_entity_poly.pdbx_seq_one_letter_code
_entity_poly.pdbx_strand_id
1 'polypeptide(L)'
;EMLPNLEREDLLTVCLHERDFEVGYGILENIISCMDRSRCLMLIVSESFLMSRWCQFEMHLAQHRLLETRRDELILVLLEDIPRRKCPKTLGFLMKTKTYIKWPKERTQEKELFWKRLRKALLTSKC
;
A
#
# COMPACT_ATOMS: atom_id res chain seq x y z
N GLU A 1 12.73 5.38 5.95
CA GLU A 1 13.01 6.00 4.63
C GLU A 1 11.74 6.35 3.82
N MET A 2 10.65 5.59 3.91
CA MET A 2 9.49 5.80 3.02
C MET A 2 8.78 7.16 3.20
N LEU A 3 8.31 7.46 4.42
CA LEU A 3 7.52 8.66 4.70
C LEU A 3 8.21 9.98 4.33
N PRO A 4 9.48 10.23 4.75
CA PRO A 4 10.14 11.48 4.40
C PRO A 4 10.33 11.67 2.89
N ASN A 5 10.34 10.60 2.09
CA ASN A 5 10.46 10.70 0.64
C ASN A 5 9.11 10.87 -0.08
N LEU A 6 8.01 10.49 0.57
CA LEU A 6 6.66 10.70 0.06
C LEU A 6 6.19 12.14 0.33
N GLU A 7 6.48 12.69 1.51
CA GLU A 7 6.03 14.03 1.93
C GLU A 7 7.04 15.16 1.63
N ARG A 8 8.23 14.83 1.07
CA ARG A 8 9.39 15.75 0.93
C ARG A 8 9.16 17.02 0.11
N GLU A 9 8.14 17.05 -0.74
CA GLU A 9 7.87 18.12 -1.68
C GLU A 9 6.50 18.78 -1.44
N ASP A 10 5.81 18.50 -0.32
CA ASP A 10 4.45 18.97 0.03
C ASP A 10 3.34 18.65 -1.01
N LEU A 11 3.68 17.89 -2.06
CA LEU A 11 2.74 17.49 -3.12
C LEU A 11 1.84 16.31 -2.74
N LEU A 12 2.18 15.60 -1.67
CA LEU A 12 1.49 14.39 -1.23
C LEU A 12 1.38 14.38 0.30
N THR A 13 0.17 14.07 0.78
CA THR A 13 -0.12 13.83 2.20
C THR A 13 -0.46 12.35 2.36
N VAL A 14 0.10 11.69 3.37
CA VAL A 14 -0.15 10.27 3.64
C VAL A 14 -1.05 10.15 4.87
N CYS A 15 -2.15 9.38 4.83
CA CYS A 15 -2.80 8.99 6.08
C CYS A 15 -2.06 7.81 6.71
N LEU A 16 -1.70 7.94 7.99
CA LEU A 16 -1.04 6.92 8.80
C LEU A 16 -1.82 6.62 10.06
N HIS A 17 -1.82 5.35 10.44
CA HIS A 17 -2.45 4.87 11.66
C HIS A 17 -1.97 5.63 12.91
N GLU A 18 -0.66 5.81 13.05
CA GLU A 18 -0.06 6.38 14.25
C GLU A 18 -0.24 7.90 14.36
N ARG A 19 -0.65 8.58 13.28
CA ARG A 19 -0.74 10.05 13.21
C ARG A 19 -2.16 10.56 13.02
N ASP A 20 -2.91 9.92 12.13
CA ASP A 20 -4.13 10.49 11.56
C ASP A 20 -5.40 9.77 12.01
N PHE A 21 -5.28 8.72 12.83
CA PHE A 21 -6.45 8.03 13.39
C PHE A 21 -7.04 8.85 14.53
N GLU A 22 -8.34 9.07 14.45
CA GLU A 22 -9.09 9.83 15.44
C GLU A 22 -9.40 8.94 16.64
N VAL A 23 -9.04 9.42 17.84
CA VAL A 23 -9.33 8.75 19.10
C VAL A 23 -10.85 8.74 19.32
N GLY A 24 -11.38 7.60 19.76
CA GLY A 24 -12.82 7.40 19.96
C GLY A 24 -13.51 6.69 18.79
N TYR A 25 -12.84 6.57 17.64
CA TYR A 25 -13.28 5.72 16.53
C TYR A 25 -12.55 4.39 16.54
N GLY A 26 -13.21 3.33 16.10
CA GLY A 26 -12.57 2.03 15.92
C GLY A 26 -11.52 2.06 14.81
N ILE A 27 -10.64 1.05 14.81
CA ILE A 27 -9.54 0.93 13.86
C ILE A 27 -10.08 0.88 12.42
N LEU A 28 -11.20 0.17 12.22
CA LEU A 28 -11.78 -0.03 10.89
C LEU A 28 -12.44 1.23 10.35
N GLU A 29 -13.15 1.96 11.21
CA GLU A 29 -13.76 3.25 10.89
C GLU A 29 -12.69 4.27 10.50
N ASN A 30 -11.57 4.30 11.23
CA ASN A 30 -10.44 5.15 10.90
C ASN A 30 -9.79 4.76 9.56
N ILE A 31 -9.63 3.45 9.27
CA ILE A 31 -9.14 2.97 7.97
C ILE A 31 -10.06 3.46 6.85
N ILE A 32 -11.38 3.26 6.98
CA ILE A 32 -12.37 3.66 5.98
C ILE A 32 -12.31 5.17 5.75
N SER A 33 -12.34 5.96 6.83
CA SER A 33 -12.26 7.42 6.78
C SER A 33 -10.99 7.91 6.06
N CYS A 34 -9.85 7.25 6.32
CA CYS A 34 -8.62 7.56 5.60
C CYS A 34 -8.64 7.15 4.14
N MET A 35 -9.24 6.00 3.81
CA MET A 35 -9.44 5.60 2.41
C MET A 35 -10.33 6.60 1.68
N ASP A 36 -11.42 7.05 2.31
CA ASP A 36 -12.37 8.02 1.75
C ASP A 36 -11.78 9.39 1.46
N ARG A 37 -10.81 9.81 2.27
CA ARG A 37 -10.07 11.07 2.06
C ARG A 37 -8.83 10.91 1.18
N SER A 38 -8.52 9.69 0.72
CA SER A 38 -7.33 9.39 -0.07
C SER A 38 -7.66 9.14 -1.54
N ARG A 39 -6.79 9.65 -2.43
CA ARG A 39 -6.86 9.42 -3.89
C ARG A 39 -6.42 8.03 -4.33
N CYS A 40 -5.58 7.38 -3.53
CA CYS A 40 -5.07 6.05 -3.82
C CYS A 40 -4.71 5.32 -2.53
N LEU A 41 -4.75 3.99 -2.58
CA LEU A 41 -4.32 3.13 -1.48
C LEU A 41 -2.95 2.53 -1.82
N MET A 42 -1.95 2.73 -0.96
CA MET A 42 -0.65 2.07 -1.12
C MET A 42 -0.53 0.88 -0.18
N LEU A 43 -0.43 -0.32 -0.74
CA LEU A 43 -0.22 -1.55 0.02
C LEU A 43 1.27 -1.92 -0.02
N ILE A 44 1.93 -1.79 1.13
CA ILE A 44 3.34 -2.15 1.31
C ILE A 44 3.43 -3.57 1.87
N VAL A 45 4.01 -4.47 1.10
CA VAL A 45 4.07 -5.90 1.42
C VAL A 45 5.50 -6.33 1.72
N SER A 46 5.69 -6.86 2.92
CA SER A 46 6.87 -7.63 3.33
C SER A 46 6.51 -9.08 3.58
N GLU A 47 7.50 -9.96 3.63
CA GLU A 47 7.27 -11.35 4.04
C GLU A 47 6.72 -11.43 5.47
N SER A 48 7.24 -10.59 6.38
CA SER A 48 6.78 -10.53 7.77
C SER A 48 5.31 -10.13 7.89
N PHE A 49 4.85 -9.19 7.06
CA PHE A 49 3.45 -8.79 7.01
C PHE A 49 2.54 -9.94 6.56
N LEU A 50 2.97 -10.70 5.54
CA LEU A 50 2.22 -11.86 5.03
C LEU A 50 2.06 -12.96 6.06
N MET A 51 3.08 -13.19 6.89
CA MET A 51 3.06 -14.24 7.89
C MET A 51 2.33 -13.86 9.18
N SER A 52 2.20 -12.57 9.50
CA SER A 52 1.71 -12.12 10.82
C SER A 52 0.40 -11.34 10.81
N ARG A 53 0.13 -10.53 9.77
CA ARG A 53 -0.99 -9.56 9.79
C ARG A 53 -1.93 -9.67 8.59
N TRP A 54 -1.51 -10.33 7.52
CA TRP A 54 -2.26 -10.39 6.26
C TRP A 54 -3.66 -10.99 6.41
N CYS A 55 -3.83 -12.10 7.13
CA CYS A 55 -5.14 -12.74 7.29
C CYS A 55 -6.16 -11.81 7.96
N GLN A 56 -5.75 -11.14 9.04
CA GLN A 56 -6.60 -10.18 9.75
C GLN A 56 -6.91 -8.95 8.87
N PHE A 57 -5.90 -8.46 8.14
CA PHE A 57 -6.06 -7.37 7.19
C PHE A 57 -7.08 -7.71 6.09
N GLU A 58 -6.97 -8.90 5.47
CA GLU A 58 -7.94 -9.35 4.47
C GLU A 58 -9.35 -9.45 5.03
N MET A 59 -9.50 -10.01 6.23
CA MET A 59 -10.82 -10.13 6.87
C MET A 59 -11.47 -8.76 7.06
N HIS A 60 -10.75 -7.78 7.62
CA HIS A 60 -11.27 -6.43 7.82
C HIS A 60 -11.68 -5.76 6.50
N LEU A 61 -10.87 -5.91 5.44
CA LEU A 61 -11.18 -5.29 4.15
C LEU A 61 -12.30 -6.01 3.41
N ALA A 62 -12.41 -7.33 3.54
CA ALA A 62 -13.46 -8.12 2.93
C ALA A 62 -14.84 -7.80 3.53
N GLN A 63 -14.92 -7.58 4.84
CA GLN A 63 -16.16 -7.16 5.53
C GLN A 63 -16.78 -5.90 4.90
N HIS A 64 -15.94 -5.00 4.38
CA HIS A 64 -16.36 -3.75 3.76
C HIS A 64 -16.14 -3.71 2.23
N ARG A 65 -15.78 -4.84 1.61
CA ARG A 65 -15.45 -4.95 0.17
C ARG A 65 -14.47 -3.87 -0.34
N LEU A 66 -13.56 -3.42 0.52
CA LEU A 66 -12.72 -2.25 0.26
C LEU A 66 -11.68 -2.51 -0.83
N LEU A 67 -11.03 -3.68 -0.80
CA LEU A 67 -10.06 -4.06 -1.84
C LEU A 67 -10.70 -4.28 -3.21
N GLU A 68 -11.97 -4.68 -3.25
CA GLU A 68 -12.71 -4.87 -4.50
C GLU A 68 -13.11 -3.52 -5.07
N THR A 69 -13.65 -2.64 -4.23
CA THR A 69 -14.19 -1.33 -4.64
C THR A 69 -13.09 -0.37 -5.07
N ARG A 70 -11.98 -0.32 -4.33
CA ARG A 70 -10.85 0.59 -4.62
C ARG A 70 -9.68 -0.08 -5.33
N ARG A 71 -9.96 -1.19 -6.01
CA ARG A 71 -8.93 -1.99 -6.68
C ARG A 71 -8.14 -1.18 -7.71
N ASP A 72 -8.79 -0.25 -8.39
CA ASP A 72 -8.18 0.59 -9.43
C ASP A 72 -7.28 1.70 -8.89
N GLU A 73 -7.47 2.04 -7.62
CA GLU A 73 -6.69 3.01 -6.85
C GLU A 73 -5.53 2.37 -6.08
N LEU A 74 -5.39 1.05 -6.14
CA LEU A 74 -4.39 0.30 -5.37
C LEU A 74 -3.01 0.32 -6.04
N ILE A 75 -2.02 0.86 -5.32
CA ILE A 75 -0.59 0.79 -5.66
C ILE A 75 0.05 -0.29 -4.78
N LEU A 76 0.61 -1.32 -5.40
CA LEU A 76 1.27 -2.42 -4.70
C LEU A 76 2.78 -2.20 -4.65
N VAL A 77 3.35 -2.18 -3.45
CA VAL A 77 4.80 -2.06 -3.22
C VAL A 77 5.30 -3.32 -2.52
N LEU A 78 6.28 -4.01 -3.11
CA LEU A 78 6.92 -5.19 -2.51
C LEU A 78 8.27 -4.80 -1.92
N LEU A 79 8.48 -4.98 -0.63
CA LEU A 79 9.75 -4.68 0.03
C LEU A 79 10.84 -5.73 -0.26
N GLU A 80 10.42 -6.93 -0.64
CA GLU A 80 11.30 -8.07 -0.91
C GLU A 80 10.66 -9.02 -1.93
N ASP A 81 11.44 -9.98 -2.42
CA ASP A 81 10.91 -11.06 -3.26
C ASP A 81 10.04 -11.98 -2.42
N ILE A 82 8.75 -12.08 -2.76
CA ILE A 82 7.81 -12.95 -2.06
C ILE A 82 7.82 -14.34 -2.72
N PRO A 83 8.28 -15.40 -2.03
CA PRO A 83 8.22 -16.75 -2.58
C PRO A 83 6.77 -17.18 -2.82
N ARG A 84 6.49 -17.85 -3.94
CA ARG A 84 5.13 -18.29 -4.29
C ARG A 84 4.43 -19.08 -3.17
N ARG A 85 5.17 -19.89 -2.42
CA ARG A 85 4.66 -20.68 -1.29
C ARG A 85 4.18 -19.84 -0.10
N LYS A 86 4.70 -18.63 0.05
CA LYS A 86 4.35 -17.67 1.11
C LYS A 86 3.38 -16.60 0.62
N CYS A 87 2.97 -16.65 -0.65
CA CYS A 87 2.09 -15.67 -1.27
C CYS A 87 0.63 -16.11 -1.10
N PRO A 88 -0.18 -15.38 -0.32
CA PRO A 88 -1.61 -15.65 -0.20
C PRO A 88 -2.31 -15.56 -1.56
N LYS A 89 -3.40 -16.32 -1.74
CA LYS A 89 -4.13 -16.38 -3.02
C LYS A 89 -4.54 -14.99 -3.52
N THR A 90 -5.06 -14.15 -2.63
CA THR A 90 -5.49 -12.79 -2.94
C THR A 90 -4.34 -11.89 -3.36
N LEU A 91 -3.21 -11.93 -2.66
CA LEU A 91 -2.00 -11.22 -3.08
C LEU A 91 -1.56 -11.70 -4.47
N GLY A 92 -1.56 -13.02 -4.71
CA GLY A 92 -1.23 -13.59 -6.00
C GLY A 92 -2.17 -13.11 -7.12
N PHE A 93 -3.46 -12.93 -6.82
CA PHE A 93 -4.42 -12.35 -7.75
C PHE A 93 -4.14 -10.86 -8.01
N LEU A 94 -3.87 -10.07 -6.96
CA LEU A 94 -3.49 -8.66 -7.09
C LEU A 94 -2.22 -8.50 -7.95
N MET A 95 -1.18 -9.29 -7.68
CA MET A 95 0.08 -9.25 -8.44
C MET A 95 -0.11 -9.62 -9.92
N LYS A 96 -1.07 -10.49 -10.26
CA LYS A 96 -1.38 -10.86 -11.65
C LYS A 96 -2.15 -9.78 -12.40
N THR A 97 -2.83 -8.89 -11.68
CA THR A 97 -3.83 -7.98 -12.25
C THR A 97 -3.47 -6.50 -12.07
N LYS A 98 -2.45 -6.21 -11.25
CA LYS A 98 -1.94 -4.89 -10.96
C LYS A 98 -0.43 -4.86 -11.08
N THR A 99 0.09 -3.76 -11.60
CA THR A 99 1.53 -3.51 -11.62
C THR A 99 2.00 -3.24 -10.18
N TYR A 100 3.03 -3.96 -9.75
CA TYR A 100 3.68 -3.73 -8.47
C TYR A 100 5.06 -3.09 -8.65
N ILE A 101 5.50 -2.34 -7.64
CA ILE A 101 6.79 -1.68 -7.61
C ILE A 101 7.63 -2.35 -6.52
N LYS A 102 8.78 -2.88 -6.90
CA LYS A 102 9.67 -3.59 -5.97
C LYS A 102 10.72 -2.64 -5.39
N TRP A 103 10.89 -2.68 -4.08
CA TRP A 103 11.96 -1.98 -3.40
C TRP A 103 13.33 -2.61 -3.75
N PRO A 104 14.34 -1.81 -4.13
CA PRO A 104 15.65 -2.31 -4.52
C PRO A 104 16.53 -2.63 -3.30
N LYS A 105 17.41 -3.64 -3.43
CA LYS A 105 18.24 -4.11 -2.31
C LYS A 105 19.39 -3.18 -1.96
N GLU A 106 20.21 -2.73 -2.93
CA GLU A 106 21.48 -2.05 -2.56
C GLU A 106 22.01 -0.98 -3.53
N ARG A 107 21.42 -0.77 -4.72
CA ARG A 107 21.97 0.21 -5.69
C ARG A 107 21.25 1.56 -5.64
N THR A 108 22.02 2.66 -5.55
CA THR A 108 21.51 4.04 -5.53
C THR A 108 20.66 4.38 -6.76
N GLN A 109 21.11 3.98 -7.96
CA GLN A 109 20.35 4.20 -9.21
C GLN A 109 19.01 3.45 -9.23
N GLU A 110 18.95 2.25 -8.66
CA GLU A 110 17.70 1.48 -8.57
C GLU A 110 16.72 2.12 -7.58
N LYS A 111 17.23 2.72 -6.49
CA LYS A 111 16.42 3.52 -5.55
C LYS A 111 15.82 4.74 -6.24
N GLU A 112 16.59 5.47 -7.05
CA GLU A 112 16.05 6.58 -7.84
C GLU A 112 14.96 6.14 -8.82
N LEU A 113 15.16 5.01 -9.50
CA LEU A 113 14.18 4.46 -10.42
C LEU A 113 12.90 4.02 -9.70
N PHE A 114 13.04 3.42 -8.51
CA PHE A 114 11.91 3.10 -7.63
C PHE A 114 11.08 4.35 -7.34
N TRP A 115 11.72 5.43 -6.88
CA TRP A 115 11.03 6.68 -6.54
C TRP A 115 10.37 7.32 -7.75
N LYS A 116 11.03 7.34 -8.91
CA LYS A 116 10.44 7.84 -10.17
C LYS A 116 9.17 7.04 -10.54
N ARG A 117 9.22 5.71 -10.44
CA ARG A 117 8.05 4.84 -10.73
C ARG A 117 6.93 5.06 -9.72
N LEU A 118 7.26 5.15 -8.44
CA LEU A 118 6.27 5.32 -7.37
C LEU A 118 5.56 6.67 -7.49
N ARG A 119 6.30 7.76 -7.70
CA ARG A 119 5.72 9.11 -7.91
C ARG A 119 4.84 9.14 -9.15
N LYS A 120 5.30 8.54 -10.26
CA LYS A 120 4.47 8.42 -11.46
C LYS A 120 3.16 7.69 -11.17
N ALA A 121 3.20 6.57 -10.46
CA ALA A 121 1.99 5.83 -10.08
C ALA A 121 1.06 6.70 -9.23
N LEU A 122 1.58 7.34 -8.19
CA LEU A 122 0.82 8.22 -7.28
C LEU A 122 0.16 9.41 -8.00
N LEU A 123 0.83 10.00 -8.99
CA LEU A 123 0.28 11.11 -9.78
C LEU A 123 -0.70 10.68 -10.87
N THR A 124 -0.56 9.44 -11.39
CA THR A 124 -1.40 8.92 -12.49
C THR A 124 -2.67 8.24 -11.99
N SER A 125 -2.72 7.83 -10.72
CA SER A 125 -3.96 7.35 -10.08
C SER A 125 -5.06 8.41 -10.26
N LYS A 126 -6.07 8.04 -11.06
CA LYS A 126 -7.13 8.94 -11.51
C LYS A 126 -7.92 9.43 -10.29
N CYS A 127 -8.13 10.75 -10.22
CA CYS A 127 -9.22 11.33 -9.46
C CYS A 127 -10.56 10.95 -10.10
#